data_AF-A0A383ADB9-F1
#
_entry.id   AF-A0A383ADB9-F1
#
_cell.length_a   1.000
_cell.length_b   1.000
_cell.length_c   1.000
_cell.angle_alpha   90.00
_cell.angle_beta   90.00
_cell.angle_gamma   90.00
#
_symmetry.space_group_name_H-M   'P 1'
#
loop_
_entity.id
_entity.type
_entity.pdbx_description
1 polymer ?
#
loop_
_entity_poly.entity_id
_entity_poly.type
_entity_poly.pdbx_seq_one_letter_code
_entity_poly.pdbx_strand_id
1 'polypeptide(L)' 'MPISQIISDKLKSSSWIRKMFEEGLQMKQKYGAENVFDLSLGNPVVEPPEEVRLAIKS' A
#
# COMPACT_ATOMS: atom_id res chain seq x y z
N MET A 1 -8.09 -10.95 23.13
CA MET A 1 -6.71 -11.28 22.72
C MET A 1 -5.75 -10.54 23.62
N PRO A 2 -4.84 -11.22 24.33
CA PRO A 2 -3.81 -10.53 25.11
C PRO A 2 -2.75 -10.01 24.14
N ILE A 3 -2.78 -8.71 23.84
CA ILE A 3 -1.70 -8.00 23.16
C ILE A 3 -1.10 -6.99 24.13
N SER A 4 0.20 -6.72 24.01
CA SER A 4 0.86 -5.67 24.79
C SER A 4 0.17 -4.31 24.54
N GLN A 5 0.00 -3.52 25.61
CA GLN A 5 -0.57 -2.17 25.52
C GLN A 5 0.19 -1.29 24.53
N ILE A 6 1.53 -1.41 24.52
CA ILE A 6 2.42 -0.67 23.61
C ILE A 6 2.10 -1.01 22.14
N ILE A 7 1.87 -2.30 21.84
CA ILE A 7 1.53 -2.74 20.49
C ILE A 7 0.13 -2.26 20.10
N SER A 8 -0.83 -2.36 21.02
CA SER A 8 -2.20 -1.88 20.83
C SER A 8 -2.23 -0.40 20.42
N ASP A 9 -1.47 0.44 21.13
CA ASP A 9 -1.49 1.88 20.88
C ASP A 9 -0.75 2.26 19.58
N LYS A 10 0.31 1.53 19.20
CA LYS A 10 0.97 1.71 17.89
C LYS A 10 0.07 1.33 16.71
N LEU A 11 -0.72 0.26 16.85
CA LEU A 11 -1.61 -0.18 15.78
C LEU A 11 -2.71 0.86 15.50
N LYS A 12 -3.24 1.53 16.52
CA LYS A 12 -4.27 2.58 16.39
C LYS A 12 -3.84 3.77 15.53
N SER A 13 -2.55 4.12 15.50
CA SER A 13 -2.02 5.29 14.77
C SER A 13 -1.36 4.96 13.44
N SER A 14 -1.15 3.69 13.13
CA SER A 14 -0.32 3.23 11.99
C SER A 14 -0.99 3.24 10.61
N SER A 15 -2.29 3.52 10.51
CA SER A 15 -3.08 3.17 9.31
C SER A 15 -3.41 4.31 8.35
N TRP A 16 -2.82 5.51 8.51
CA TRP A 16 -3.17 6.67 7.68
C TRP A 16 -2.83 6.48 6.19
N ILE A 17 -1.66 5.92 5.86
CA ILE A 17 -1.26 5.65 4.47
C ILE A 17 -2.24 4.66 3.82
N ARG A 18 -2.61 3.60 4.54
CA ARG A 18 -3.56 2.60 4.07
C ARG A 18 -4.95 3.21 3.86
N LYS A 19 -5.41 4.04 4.79
CA LYS A 19 -6.68 4.75 4.66
C LYS A 19 -6.69 5.65 3.43
N MET A 20 -5.62 6.42 3.20
CA MET A 20 -5.51 7.27 2.00
C MET A 20 -5.54 6.46 0.70
N PHE A 21 -4.87 5.31 0.68
CA PHE A 21 -4.91 4.40 -0.47
C PHE A 21 -6.33 3.87 -0.73
N GLU A 22 -7.03 3.42 0.32
CA GLU A 22 -8.41 2.90 0.22
C GLU A 22 -9.38 3.99 -0.27
N GLU A 23 -9.26 5.23 0.22
CA GLU A 23 -10.02 6.39 -0.27
C GLU A 23 -9.69 6.68 -1.75
N GLY A 24 -8.41 6.61 -2.14
CA GLY A 24 -7.97 6.76 -3.52
C GLY A 24 -8.62 5.74 -4.46
N LEU A 25 -8.74 4.47 -4.03
CA LEU A 25 -9.45 3.44 -4.80
C LEU A 25 -10.95 3.76 -4.96
N GLN A 26 -11.61 4.24 -3.91
CA GLN A 26 -13.02 4.64 -4.00
C GLN A 26 -13.21 5.84 -4.94
N MET A 27 -12.30 6.83 -4.88
CA MET A 27 -12.32 7.97 -5.78
C MET A 27 -12.10 7.55 -7.23
N LYS A 28 -11.18 6.62 -7.51
CA LYS A 28 -10.93 6.10 -8.87
C LYS A 28 -12.18 5.44 -9.46
N GLN A 29 -12.94 4.70 -8.64
CA GLN A 29 -14.22 4.10 -9.07
C GLN A 29 -15.29 5.16 -9.38
N LYS A 30 -15.33 6.25 -8.60
CA LYS A 30 -16.37 7.29 -8.73
C LYS A 30 -16.06 8.31 -9.84
N TYR A 31 -14.79 8.65 -10.03
CA TYR A 31 -14.36 9.77 -10.87
C TYR A 31 -13.48 9.34 -12.05
N GLY A 32 -13.11 8.06 -12.17
CA GLY A 32 -12.15 7.59 -13.18
C GLY A 32 -10.71 7.59 -12.65
N ALA A 33 -9.90 6.65 -13.12
CA ALA A 33 -8.53 6.47 -12.63
C ALA A 33 -7.59 7.61 -13.05
N GLU A 34 -7.86 8.22 -14.20
CA GLU A 34 -7.16 9.35 -14.78
C GLU A 34 -7.37 10.66 -14.00
N ASN A 35 -8.45 10.77 -13.22
CA ASN A 35 -8.80 11.96 -12.46
C ASN A 35 -8.35 11.92 -10.99
N VAL A 36 -7.63 10.86 -10.59
CA VAL A 36 -7.21 10.64 -9.20
C VAL A 36 -5.70 10.44 -9.12
N PHE A 37 -5.02 11.45 -8.57
CA PHE A 37 -3.58 11.44 -8.34
C PHE A 37 -3.26 10.81 -6.98
N ASP A 38 -3.13 9.49 -6.96
CA ASP A 38 -2.85 8.71 -5.76
C ASP A 38 -1.35 8.72 -5.44
N LEU A 39 -0.94 9.59 -4.50
CA LEU A 39 0.43 9.72 -4.00
C LEU A 39 0.61 9.10 -2.61
N SER A 40 -0.24 8.11 -2.25
CA SER A 40 -0.26 7.52 -0.91
C SER A 40 0.82 6.44 -0.71
N LEU A 41 0.88 5.45 -1.58
CA LEU A 41 1.82 4.33 -1.49
C LEU A 41 3.17 4.63 -2.14
N GLY A 42 4.24 4.25 -1.45
CA GLY A 42 5.61 4.31 -1.95
C GLY A 42 6.14 2.99 -2.51
N ASN A 43 5.25 2.12 -3.00
CA ASN A 43 5.67 0.84 -3.59
C ASN A 43 6.37 1.07 -4.93
N PRO A 44 7.43 0.31 -5.26
CA PRO A 44 8.04 0.37 -6.58
C PRO A 44 7.01 0.07 -7.68
N VAL A 45 7.05 0.86 -8.76
CA VAL A 45 6.20 0.67 -9.95
C VAL A 45 6.92 -0.06 -11.07
N VAL A 46 8.23 -0.27 -10.92
CA VAL A 46 9.08 -0.89 -11.92
C VAL A 46 9.31 -2.33 -11.51
N GLU A 47 9.14 -3.25 -12.45
CA GLU A 47 9.45 -4.66 -12.23
C GLU A 47 10.95 -4.84 -11.94
N PRO A 48 11.32 -5.83 -11.11
CA PRO A 48 12.72 -6.19 -10.91
C PRO A 48 13.41 -6.58 -12.24
N PRO A 49 14.74 -6.44 -12.34
CA PRO A 49 15.50 -6.91 -13.51
C PRO A 49 15.25 -8.39 -13.81
N GLU A 50 15.31 -8.77 -15.09
CA GLU A 50 15.03 -10.14 -15.56
C GLU A 50 15.94 -11.18 -14.89
N GLU A 51 17.17 -10.78 -14.56
CA GLU A 51 18.14 -11.59 -13.84
C GLU A 51 17.60 -12.10 -12.49
N VAL A 52 16.79 -11.30 -11.80
CA VAL A 52 16.15 -11.70 -10.53
C VAL A 52 15.16 -12.84 -10.77
N ARG A 53 14.36 -12.75 -11.84
CA ARG A 53 13.38 -13.78 -12.19
C ARG A 53 14.06 -15.09 -12.61
N LEU A 54 15.16 -15.00 -13.37
CA LEU A 54 15.95 -16.16 -13.77
C LEU A 54 16.56 -16.88 -12.57
N ALA A 55 17.09 -16.13 -11.59
CA ALA A 55 17.69 -16.68 -10.39
C ALA A 55 16.72 -17.41 -9.45
N ILE A 56 15.42 -17.07 -9.48
CA ILE A 56 14.40 -17.68 -8.60
C ILE A 56 13.78 -18.95 -9.23
N LYS A 57 13.90 -19.14 -10.55
CA LYS A 57 13.29 -20.27 -11.28
C LYS A 57 14.09 -21.58 -11.21
N SER A 58 15.30 -21.56 -10.64
CA SER A 58 16.16 -22.73 -10.40
C SER A 58 15.81 -23.44 -9.10
#